data_AF-A0A0B8QWD9-F1
#
_entry.id   AF-A0A0B8QWD9-F1
#
_cell.length_a   1.000
_cell.length_b   1.000
_cell.length_c   1.000
_cell.angle_alpha   90.00
_cell.angle_beta   90.00
_cell.angle_gamma   90.00
#
_symmetry.space_group_name_H-M   'P 1'
#
loop_
_entity.id
_entity.type
_entity.pdbx_description
1 polymer ?
#
loop_
_entity_poly.entity_id
_entity_poly.type
_entity_poly.pdbx_seq_one_letter_code
_entity_poly.pdbx_strand_id
1 'polypeptide(L)' 'MIEYAIYKGEKFIAEGTADELAKLLNVKPTTIKWWSRPVNSRRDKGNRKIAVKL' A
#
# COMPACT_ATOMS: atom_id res chain seq x y z
N MET A 1 -5.50 2.91 15.76
CA MET A 1 -5.30 3.47 14.40
C MET A 1 -4.86 2.33 13.50
N ILE A 2 -5.23 2.33 12.21
CA ILE A 2 -4.75 1.30 11.27
C ILE A 2 -3.61 1.90 10.47
N GLU A 3 -2.43 1.31 10.62
CA GLU A 3 -1.25 1.67 9.84
C GLU A 3 -1.09 0.74 8.66
N TYR A 4 -0.51 1.29 7.59
CA TYR A 4 -0.20 0.59 6.38
C TYR A 4 1.27 0.88 6.06
N ALA A 5 1.99 -0.14 5.63
CA ALA A 5 3.33 -0.04 5.08
C ALA A 5 3.27 -0.33 3.57
N ILE A 6 3.79 0.55 2.75
CA ILE A 6 3.77 0.43 1.29
C ILE A 6 5.11 -0.08 0.79
N TYR A 7 5.04 -1.18 0.06
CA TYR A 7 6.15 -1.84 -0.58
C TYR A 7 5.98 -1.79 -2.10
N LYS A 8 7.08 -1.75 -2.83
CA LYS A 8 7.12 -1.98 -4.27
C LYS A 8 8.19 -3.02 -4.55
N GLY A 9 7.77 -4.26 -4.76
CA GLY A 9 8.68 -5.41 -4.73
C GLY A 9 9.35 -5.49 -3.35
N GLU A 10 10.68 -5.46 -3.31
CA GLU A 10 11.48 -5.51 -2.08
C GLU A 10 11.76 -4.13 -1.47
N LYS A 11 11.35 -3.04 -2.14
CA LYS A 11 11.60 -1.68 -1.64
C LYS A 11 10.47 -1.20 -0.74
N PHE A 12 10.82 -0.84 0.48
CA PHE A 12 9.97 -0.03 1.36
C PHE A 12 9.87 1.40 0.81
N ILE A 13 8.65 1.92 0.72
CA ILE A 13 8.39 3.29 0.25
C ILE A 13 8.06 4.21 1.43
N ALA A 14 7.04 3.83 2.21
CA ALA A 14 6.54 4.64 3.30
C ALA A 14 5.61 3.80 4.21
N GLU A 15 5.54 4.18 5.48
CA GLU A 15 4.58 3.65 6.45
C GLU A 15 3.78 4.80 7.07
N GLY A 16 2.58 4.51 7.53
CA GLY A 16 1.71 5.47 8.21
C GLY A 16 0.24 5.13 8.00
N THR A 17 -0.63 6.10 8.24
CA THR A 17 -2.06 5.88 8.02
C THR A 17 -2.44 5.90 6.54
N ALA A 18 -3.59 5.33 6.20
CA ALA A 18 -4.08 5.32 4.81
C ALA A 18 -4.21 6.73 4.22
N ASP A 19 -4.54 7.73 5.05
CA ASP A 19 -4.70 9.13 4.64
C ASP A 19 -3.36 9.84 4.44
N GLU A 20 -2.36 9.58 5.28
CA GLU A 20 -1.00 10.11 5.11
C GLU A 20 -0.34 9.55 3.85
N LEU A 21 -0.43 8.24 3.67
CA LEU A 21 0.10 7.57 2.49
C LEU A 21 -0.65 7.98 1.22
N ALA A 22 -1.96 8.19 1.31
CA ALA A 22 -2.77 8.72 0.22
C ALA A 22 -2.28 10.11 -0.22
N LYS A 23 -2.03 11.01 0.73
CA LYS A 23 -1.47 12.34 0.44
C LYS A 23 -0.07 12.25 -0.15
N LEU A 24 0.81 11.44 0.44
CA LEU A 24 2.21 11.30 0.03
C LEU A 24 2.34 10.71 -1.38
N LEU A 25 1.48 9.75 -1.73
CA LEU A 25 1.49 9.11 -3.05
C LEU A 25 0.53 9.74 -4.05
N ASN A 26 -0.19 10.80 -3.64
CA ASN A 26 -1.24 11.47 -4.40
C ASN A 26 -2.29 10.47 -4.96
N VAL A 27 -2.69 9.51 -4.15
CA VAL A 27 -3.71 8.49 -4.45
C VAL A 27 -4.88 8.59 -3.48
N LYS A 28 -5.99 7.92 -3.78
CA LYS A 28 -7.12 7.86 -2.85
C LYS A 28 -6.82 6.90 -1.69
N PRO A 29 -7.30 7.15 -0.45
CA PRO A 29 -7.18 6.20 0.66
C PRO A 29 -7.80 4.83 0.35
N THR A 30 -8.82 4.81 -0.50
CA THR A 30 -9.43 3.58 -1.02
C THR A 30 -8.45 2.74 -1.84
N THR A 31 -7.52 3.37 -2.55
CA THR A 31 -6.45 2.69 -3.30
C THR A 31 -5.46 2.02 -2.35
N ILE A 32 -5.08 2.68 -1.24
CA ILE A 32 -4.22 2.08 -0.21
C ILE A 32 -4.88 0.84 0.41
N LYS A 33 -6.17 0.95 0.77
CA LYS A 33 -6.97 -0.19 1.25
C LYS A 33 -7.06 -1.31 0.21
N TRP A 34 -7.17 -0.96 -1.08
CA TRP A 34 -7.20 -1.93 -2.16
C TRP A 34 -5.84 -2.63 -2.34
N TRP A 35 -4.73 -1.92 -2.19
CA TRP A 35 -3.38 -2.51 -2.19
C TRP A 35 -3.13 -3.46 -1.02
N SER A 36 -3.84 -3.26 0.10
CA SER A 36 -3.82 -4.15 1.26
C SER A 36 -4.60 -5.44 1.04
N ARG A 37 -5.40 -5.55 -0.02
CA ARG A 37 -6.14 -6.78 -0.30
C ARG A 37 -5.22 -7.86 -0.84
N PRO A 38 -5.40 -9.12 -0.38
CA PRO A 38 -4.62 -10.26 -0.87
C PRO A 38 -4.83 -10.50 -2.37
N VAL A 39 -5.95 -10.07 -2.94
CA VAL A 39 -6.24 -10.14 -4.38
C VAL A 39 -5.24 -9.31 -5.20
N ASN A 40 -4.81 -8.15 -4.69
CA ASN A 40 -3.81 -7.32 -5.35
C ASN A 40 -2.41 -7.95 -5.27
N SER A 41 -2.05 -8.45 -4.09
CA SER A 41 -0.78 -9.16 -3.87
C SER A 41 -0.68 -10.44 -4.72
N ARG A 42 -1.75 -11.24 -4.81
CA ARG A 42 -1.82 -12.45 -5.67
C ARG A 42 -1.69 -12.17 -7.17
N ARG A 43 -2.01 -10.95 -7.60
CA ARG A 43 -1.88 -10.50 -9.00
C ARG A 43 -0.56 -9.78 -9.24
N ASP A 44 0.29 -9.64 -8.23
CA ASP A 44 1.59 -9.03 -8.41
C ASP A 44 2.57 -10.00 -9.08
N LYS A 45 3.27 -9.50 -10.10
CA LYS A 45 4.36 -10.21 -10.80
C LYS A 45 5.72 -9.57 -10.44
N GLY A 46 5.86 -9.03 -9.23
CA GLY A 46 7.10 -8.44 -8.71
C GLY A 46 7.31 -6.95 -9.04
N ASN A 47 6.26 -6.21 -9.41
CA ASN A 47 6.42 -4.81 -9.85
C ASN A 47 5.33 -3.84 -9.37
N ARG A 48 4.27 -4.34 -8.70
CA ARG A 48 3.18 -3.51 -8.17
C ARG A 48 3.46 -3.04 -6.75
N LYS A 49 2.79 -1.95 -6.40
CA LYS A 49 2.74 -1.43 -5.04
C LYS A 49 1.81 -2.32 -4.21
N ILE A 50 2.31 -2.84 -3.11
CA ILE A 50 1.57 -3.63 -2.13
C ILE A 50 1.51 -2.81 -0.86
N ALA A 51 0.33 -2.67 -0.26
CA ALA A 51 0.21 -2.13 1.08
C ALA A 51 0.08 -3.32 2.03
N VAL A 52 0.84 -3.34 3.11
CA VAL A 52 0.71 -4.32 4.19
C VAL A 52 0.09 -3.60 5.35
N LYS A 53 -1.03 -4.12 5.86
CA LYS A 53 -1.66 -3.58 7.06
C LYS A 53 -0.84 -4.06 8.27
N LEU A 54 -0.39 -3.11 9.10
CA LEU A 54 0.24 -3.38 10.40
C LEU A 54 -0.83 -3.66 11.47
#